data_AF-A0A432PRI8-F1
#
_entry.id   AF-A0A432PRI8-F1
#
_cell.length_a   1.000
_cell.length_b   1.000
_cell.length_c   1.000
_cell.angle_alpha   90.00
_cell.angle_beta   90.00
_cell.angle_gamma   90.00
#
_symmetry.space_group_name_H-M   'P 1'
#
loop_
_entity.id
_entity.type
_entity.pdbx_description
1 polymer ?
#
loop_
_entity_poly.entity_id
_entity_poly.type
_entity_poly.pdbx_seq_one_letter_code
_entity_poly.pdbx_strand_id
1 'polypeptide(L)'
;MINESVPAPATERYEPDALILYGVKLNDRNDYARFDIGEGFQTDLRMQLFHGDVGSASGEYSIVLAYGYAFEGHCYRFDSNRVFLVTGDTPRDAVGCGFDDLGYMMWRIRASDMLLEICTNFGDAKTLILDANLPGKRSPTSYAITLRMAHRDGRLTRD
;
A
#
# COMPACT_ATOMS: atom_id res chain seq x y z
N MET A 1 12.12 12.11 -2.74
CA MET A 1 12.27 13.55 -2.43
C MET A 1 11.09 13.93 -1.57
N ILE A 2 11.31 14.15 -0.28
CA ILE A 2 10.31 14.66 0.66
C ILE A 2 10.01 16.11 0.28
N ASN A 3 8.76 16.44 -0.05
CA ASN A 3 8.39 17.82 -0.35
C ASN A 3 8.12 18.53 0.98
N GLU A 4 9.19 18.95 1.65
CA GLU A 4 9.16 19.60 2.98
C GLU A 4 8.37 20.92 3.00
N SER A 5 8.06 21.51 1.84
CA SER A 5 7.39 22.82 1.77
C SER A 5 5.87 22.76 1.87
N VAL A 6 5.23 21.59 1.82
CA VAL A 6 3.77 21.47 1.92
C VAL A 6 3.40 20.70 3.19
N PRO A 7 2.81 21.36 4.20
CA PRO A 7 2.45 20.67 5.44
C PRO A 7 1.32 19.67 5.20
N ALA A 8 1.27 18.64 6.04
CA ALA A 8 0.12 17.77 6.12
C ALA A 8 -1.12 18.56 6.56
N PRO A 9 -2.32 18.21 6.09
CA PRO A 9 -3.54 18.94 6.41
C PRO A 9 -3.85 18.82 7.91
N ALA A 10 -4.07 19.96 8.56
CA ALA A 10 -4.41 20.02 9.97
C ALA A 10 -5.83 19.50 10.23
N THR A 11 -6.04 18.96 11.43
CA THR A 11 -7.35 18.62 11.99
C THR A 11 -7.59 19.43 13.26
N GLU A 12 -8.85 19.71 13.58
CA GLU A 12 -9.22 20.44 14.82
C GLU A 12 -8.85 19.65 16.08
N ARG A 13 -8.71 18.33 15.97
CA ARG A 13 -8.32 17.41 17.04
C ARG A 13 -7.03 16.68 16.69
N TYR A 14 -6.11 16.61 17.64
CA TYR A 14 -4.90 15.80 17.54
C TYR A 14 -5.22 14.33 17.79
N GLU A 15 -4.81 13.47 16.85
CA GLU A 15 -4.87 12.01 16.94
C GLU A 15 -3.44 11.47 16.74
N PRO A 16 -2.82 10.87 17.78
CA PRO A 16 -1.39 10.56 17.76
C PRO A 16 -1.00 9.46 16.78
N ASP A 17 -1.92 8.58 16.40
CA ASP A 17 -1.70 7.50 15.44
C ASP A 17 -2.35 7.78 14.08
N ALA A 18 -2.77 9.02 13.83
CA ALA A 18 -3.37 9.39 12.55
C ALA A 18 -2.36 9.29 11.41
N LEU A 19 -2.77 8.55 10.37
CA LEU A 19 -2.06 8.38 9.12
C LEU A 19 -2.98 8.76 7.98
N ILE A 20 -2.50 9.60 7.07
CA ILE A 20 -3.27 10.04 5.91
C ILE A 20 -2.67 9.38 4.68
N LEU A 21 -3.44 8.52 4.01
CA LEU A 21 -3.04 7.91 2.75
C LEU A 21 -3.48 8.79 1.58
N TYR A 22 -2.62 9.02 0.60
CA TYR A 22 -2.95 9.79 -0.62
C TYR A 22 -2.88 8.90 -1.85
N GLY A 23 -3.90 8.97 -2.70
CA GLY A 23 -4.07 8.05 -3.81
C GLY A 23 -5.24 8.35 -4.73
N VAL A 24 -5.54 7.39 -5.60
CA VAL A 24 -6.74 7.38 -6.45
C VAL A 24 -7.60 6.18 -6.05
N LYS A 25 -8.91 6.39 -5.97
CA LYS A 25 -9.88 5.31 -5.77
C LYS A 25 -10.15 4.60 -7.09
N LEU A 26 -9.75 3.34 -7.21
CA LEU A 26 -9.89 2.57 -8.44
C LEU A 26 -11.32 2.04 -8.66
N ASN A 27 -12.07 1.84 -7.57
CA ASN A 27 -13.48 1.41 -7.59
C ASN A 27 -14.44 2.60 -7.41
N ASP A 28 -14.12 3.79 -7.92
CA ASP A 28 -14.98 4.96 -7.74
C ASP A 28 -16.28 4.88 -8.56
N ARG A 29 -16.18 4.41 -9.81
CA ARG A 29 -17.31 4.33 -10.76
C ARG A 29 -18.05 2.99 -10.76
N ASN A 30 -17.42 1.94 -10.25
CA ASN A 30 -17.96 0.58 -10.24
C ASN A 30 -17.69 -0.05 -8.88
N ASP A 31 -18.46 -1.08 -8.52
CA ASP A 31 -18.23 -1.89 -7.31
C ASP A 31 -16.99 -2.79 -7.39
N TYR A 32 -16.07 -2.53 -8.33
CA TYR A 32 -14.83 -3.28 -8.51
C TYR A 32 -13.73 -2.41 -9.11
N ALA A 33 -12.48 -2.72 -8.79
CA ALA A 33 -11.32 -2.17 -9.49
C ALA A 33 -10.95 -3.03 -10.69
N ARG A 34 -10.32 -2.42 -11.70
CA ARG A 34 -9.74 -3.09 -12.86
C ARG A 34 -8.23 -2.87 -12.87
N PHE A 35 -7.48 -3.93 -13.12
CA PHE A 35 -6.04 -3.90 -13.30
C PHE A 35 -5.68 -4.49 -14.66
N ASP A 36 -4.81 -3.81 -15.39
CA ASP A 36 -4.19 -4.36 -16.59
C ASP A 36 -3.16 -5.43 -16.15
N ILE A 37 -3.25 -6.62 -16.73
CA ILE A 37 -2.33 -7.73 -16.44
C ILE A 37 -1.13 -7.78 -17.39
N GLY A 38 -1.00 -6.85 -18.33
CA GLY A 38 0.15 -6.73 -19.23
C GLY A 38 0.03 -7.54 -20.52
N GLU A 39 -1.15 -8.09 -20.84
CA GLU A 39 -1.44 -8.79 -22.10
C GLU A 39 -1.99 -7.85 -23.20
N GLY A 40 -1.54 -6.59 -23.22
CA GLY A 40 -1.87 -5.65 -24.29
C GLY A 40 -3.35 -5.30 -24.40
N PHE A 41 -3.99 -4.99 -23.26
CA PHE A 41 -5.40 -4.54 -23.16
C PHE A 41 -6.48 -5.58 -23.54
N GLN A 42 -6.13 -6.85 -23.69
CA GLN A 42 -7.13 -7.89 -24.01
C GLN A 42 -7.84 -8.45 -22.77
N THR A 43 -7.22 -8.32 -21.60
CA THR A 43 -7.65 -8.95 -20.35
C THR A 43 -7.45 -8.00 -19.17
N ASP A 44 -8.49 -7.87 -18.34
CA ASP A 44 -8.45 -7.08 -17.10
C ASP A 44 -8.65 -8.02 -15.91
N LEU A 45 -7.83 -7.88 -14.87
CA LEU A 45 -8.12 -8.44 -13.56
C LEU A 45 -9.13 -7.55 -12.84
N ARG A 46 -10.26 -8.12 -12.43
CA ARG A 46 -11.27 -7.43 -11.63
C ARG A 46 -11.20 -7.87 -10.18
N MET A 47 -11.31 -6.91 -9.28
CA MET A 47 -11.30 -7.16 -7.85
C MET A 47 -12.44 -6.45 -7.16
N GLN A 48 -13.23 -7.23 -6.44
CA GLN A 48 -14.36 -6.77 -5.63
C GLN A 48 -14.32 -7.48 -4.28
N LEU A 49 -14.71 -6.76 -3.22
CA LEU A 49 -14.87 -7.33 -1.90
C LEU A 49 -16.24 -8.03 -1.82
N PHE A 50 -16.26 -9.25 -1.27
CA PHE A 50 -17.48 -10.01 -1.06
C PHE A 50 -17.63 -10.37 0.43
N HIS A 51 -18.85 -10.29 0.93
CA HIS A 51 -19.23 -10.82 2.22
C HIS A 51 -20.19 -12.01 2.00
N GLY A 52 -19.65 -13.23 2.07
CA GLY A 52 -20.35 -14.42 1.57
C GLY A 52 -20.51 -14.33 0.06
N ASP A 53 -21.76 -14.45 -0.43
CA ASP A 53 -22.09 -14.36 -1.86
C ASP A 53 -22.53 -12.95 -2.31
N VAL A 54 -22.50 -11.97 -1.40
CA VAL A 54 -22.91 -10.59 -1.68
C VAL A 54 -21.68 -9.71 -1.92
N GLY A 55 -21.59 -9.12 -3.11
CA GLY A 55 -20.54 -8.15 -3.44
C GLY A 55 -20.80 -6.81 -2.75
N SER A 56 -19.80 -6.29 -2.05
CA SER A 56 -19.85 -4.97 -1.43
C SER A 56 -19.92 -3.88 -2.50
N ALA A 57 -20.68 -2.82 -2.21
CA ALA A 57 -20.76 -1.66 -3.08
C ALA A 57 -19.50 -0.77 -3.00
N SER A 58 -19.26 0.04 -4.02
CA SER A 58 -18.12 0.98 -4.08
C SER A 58 -18.03 1.96 -2.91
N GLY A 59 -19.15 2.23 -2.22
CA GLY A 59 -19.20 3.10 -1.05
C GLY A 59 -18.75 2.43 0.26
N GLU A 60 -18.76 1.11 0.33
CA GLU A 60 -18.43 0.34 1.54
C GLU A 60 -16.93 0.15 1.73
N TYR A 61 -16.16 0.23 0.65
CA TYR A 61 -14.72 0.02 0.66
C TYR A 61 -14.04 0.77 -0.48
N SER A 62 -12.76 1.05 -0.31
CA SER A 62 -11.93 1.72 -1.31
C SER A 62 -10.77 0.82 -1.72
N ILE A 63 -10.59 0.63 -3.02
CA ILE A 63 -9.36 0.07 -3.58
C ILE A 63 -8.50 1.27 -3.99
N VAL A 64 -7.44 1.51 -3.23
CA VAL A 64 -6.63 2.71 -3.30
C VAL A 64 -5.34 2.42 -4.05
N LEU A 65 -5.09 3.09 -5.16
CA LEU A 65 -3.76 3.22 -5.74
C LEU A 65 -3.03 4.37 -5.03
N ALA A 66 -2.18 4.02 -4.08
CA ALA A 66 -1.51 4.96 -3.18
C ALA A 66 -0.14 5.40 -3.71
N TYR A 67 0.12 6.70 -3.60
CA TYR A 67 1.36 7.36 -4.04
C TYR A 67 2.18 7.92 -2.88
N GLY A 68 1.54 8.20 -1.75
CA GLY A 68 2.20 8.76 -0.58
C GLY A 68 1.31 8.72 0.65
N TYR A 69 1.87 9.15 1.77
CA TYR A 69 1.16 9.23 3.03
C TYR A 69 1.67 10.40 3.88
N ALA A 70 0.89 10.84 4.85
CA ALA A 70 1.35 11.73 5.90
C ALA A 70 1.21 11.08 7.27
N PHE A 71 2.19 11.32 8.13
CA PHE A 71 2.25 10.81 9.49
C PHE A 71 3.01 11.80 10.37
N GLU A 72 2.51 12.07 11.57
CA GLU A 72 3.10 13.04 12.52
C GLU A 72 3.37 14.43 11.90
N GLY A 73 2.52 14.87 10.96
CA GLY A 73 2.65 16.17 10.29
C GLY A 73 3.65 16.20 9.13
N HIS A 74 4.34 15.09 8.86
CA HIS A 74 5.30 14.96 7.76
C HIS A 74 4.68 14.24 6.56
N CYS A 75 5.08 14.65 5.36
CA CYS A 75 4.64 14.06 4.09
C CYS A 75 5.70 13.12 3.53
N TYR A 76 5.29 11.92 3.14
CA TYR A 76 6.13 10.87 2.60
C TYR A 76 5.58 10.39 1.24
N ARG A 77 6.46 9.89 0.39
CA ARG A 77 6.11 9.26 -0.90
C ARG A 77 6.53 7.80 -0.84
N PHE A 78 5.71 6.92 -1.41
CA PHE A 78 6.14 5.54 -1.58
C PHE A 78 7.24 5.47 -2.65
N ASP A 79 8.12 4.48 -2.50
CA ASP A 79 9.16 4.14 -3.47
C ASP A 79 8.59 3.64 -4.80
N SER A 80 7.43 3.00 -4.72
CA SER A 80 6.63 2.51 -5.82
C SER A 80 5.14 2.65 -5.49
N ASN A 81 4.28 2.71 -6.50
CA ASN A 81 2.84 2.79 -6.28
C ASN A 81 2.36 1.49 -5.61
N ARG A 82 1.55 1.61 -4.56
CA ARG A 82 1.03 0.47 -3.80
C ARG A 82 -0.48 0.43 -3.89
N VAL A 83 -1.07 -0.76 -3.89
CA VAL A 83 -2.52 -0.93 -3.91
C VAL A 83 -2.97 -1.41 -2.54
N PHE A 84 -3.89 -0.68 -1.91
CA PHE A 84 -4.45 -1.04 -0.61
C PHE A 84 -5.97 -1.20 -0.69
N LEU A 85 -6.50 -2.15 0.07
CA LEU A 85 -7.92 -2.24 0.38
C LEU A 85 -8.20 -1.53 1.71
N VAL A 86 -9.06 -0.52 1.69
CA VAL A 86 -9.45 0.28 2.86
C VAL A 86 -10.96 0.14 3.08
N THR A 87 -11.39 -0.35 4.25
CA THR A 87 -12.81 -0.58 4.58
C THR A 87 -13.35 0.37 5.67
N GLY A 88 -12.48 1.13 6.34
CA GLY A 88 -12.84 1.89 7.55
C GLY A 88 -13.03 3.40 7.37
N ASP A 89 -12.61 3.99 6.25
CA ASP A 89 -12.73 5.43 6.02
C ASP A 89 -13.29 5.74 4.63
N THR A 90 -14.06 6.83 4.58
CA THR A 90 -14.62 7.35 3.33
C THR A 90 -13.60 8.24 2.64
N PRO A 91 -13.40 8.08 1.32
CA PRO A 91 -12.47 8.92 0.57
C PRO A 91 -12.89 10.39 0.63
N ARG A 92 -11.92 11.30 0.74
CA ARG A 92 -12.12 12.75 0.73
C ARG A 92 -11.19 13.37 -0.31
N ASP A 93 -11.50 14.57 -0.76
CA ASP A 93 -10.58 15.31 -1.62
C ASP A 93 -9.24 15.50 -0.91
N ALA A 94 -8.14 15.22 -1.62
CA ALA A 94 -6.82 15.36 -1.05
C ALA A 94 -6.53 16.83 -0.73
N VAL A 95 -5.93 17.06 0.43
CA VAL A 95 -5.49 18.40 0.88
C VAL A 95 -4.06 18.29 1.40
N GLY A 96 -3.18 19.19 0.97
CA GLY A 96 -1.79 19.24 1.42
C GLY A 96 -0.91 18.15 0.80
N CYS A 97 0.35 18.08 1.25
CA CYS A 97 1.40 17.17 0.75
C CYS A 97 1.63 17.18 -0.79
N GLY A 98 1.15 18.21 -1.49
CA GLY A 98 1.21 18.35 -2.95
C GLY A 98 0.30 17.37 -3.70
N PHE A 99 -0.86 17.03 -3.12
CA PHE A 99 -1.91 16.22 -3.74
C PHE A 99 -3.23 16.98 -3.93
N ASP A 100 -3.31 18.20 -3.40
CA ASP A 100 -4.41 19.15 -3.52
C ASP A 100 -4.69 19.55 -4.98
N ASP A 101 -5.98 19.72 -5.31
CA ASP A 101 -6.50 20.18 -6.62
C ASP A 101 -6.07 19.40 -7.88
N LEU A 102 -5.52 18.19 -7.70
CA LEU A 102 -5.04 17.33 -8.79
C LEU A 102 -5.96 16.13 -9.08
N GLY A 103 -7.12 16.06 -8.43
CA GLY A 103 -8.06 14.93 -8.52
C GLY A 103 -7.65 13.70 -7.71
N TYR A 104 -6.64 13.83 -6.84
CA TYR A 104 -6.31 12.80 -5.85
C TYR A 104 -7.28 12.85 -4.67
N MET A 105 -7.39 11.71 -4.00
CA MET A 105 -8.16 11.55 -2.78
C MET A 105 -7.23 11.22 -1.61
N MET A 106 -7.74 11.44 -0.41
CA MET A 106 -7.11 11.04 0.83
C MET A 106 -8.03 10.19 1.70
N TRP A 107 -7.42 9.27 2.44
CA TRP A 107 -8.05 8.46 3.48
C TRP A 107 -7.34 8.71 4.80
N ARG A 108 -8.09 9.02 5.84
CA ARG A 108 -7.59 9.13 7.21
C ARG A 108 -7.80 7.80 7.90
N ILE A 109 -6.70 7.12 8.15
CA ILE A 109 -6.66 5.84 8.85
C ILE A 109 -5.77 5.99 10.08
N ARG A 110 -5.74 4.97 10.91
CA ARG A 110 -4.85 4.88 12.05
C ARG A 110 -3.70 3.94 11.75
N ALA A 111 -2.55 4.18 12.38
CA ALA A 111 -1.41 3.27 12.30
C ALA A 111 -1.73 1.87 12.87
N SER A 112 -2.79 1.76 13.68
CA SER A 112 -3.32 0.52 14.22
C SER A 112 -4.35 -0.18 13.33
N ASP A 113 -4.80 0.46 12.25
CA ASP A 113 -5.80 -0.13 11.35
C ASP A 113 -5.20 -1.26 10.52
N MET A 114 -6.00 -2.31 10.29
CA MET A 114 -5.62 -3.40 9.41
C MET A 114 -5.85 -3.00 7.95
N LEU A 115 -4.80 -3.11 7.14
CA LEU A 115 -4.85 -2.92 5.70
C LEU A 115 -4.43 -4.19 4.97
N LEU A 116 -5.06 -4.44 3.82
CA LEU A 116 -4.59 -5.46 2.87
C LEU A 116 -3.84 -4.76 1.75
N GLU A 117 -2.54 -5.04 1.63
CA GLU A 117 -1.71 -4.66 0.49
C GLU A 117 -1.84 -5.70 -0.63
N ILE A 118 -1.98 -5.23 -1.85
CA ILE A 118 -2.18 -6.06 -3.03
C ILE A 118 -1.04 -5.82 -4.00
N CYS A 119 -0.29 -6.88 -4.28
CA CYS A 119 0.83 -6.87 -5.20
C CYS A 119 0.57 -7.83 -6.35
N THR A 120 0.49 -7.31 -7.58
CA THR A 120 0.35 -8.11 -8.80
C THR A 120 1.66 -8.12 -9.56
N ASN A 121 2.20 -9.31 -9.82
CA ASN A 121 3.39 -9.50 -10.65
C ASN A 121 3.03 -10.40 -11.84
N PHE A 122 3.34 -9.95 -13.05
CA PHE A 122 3.14 -10.72 -14.28
C PHE A 122 4.50 -11.15 -14.85
N GLY A 123 4.61 -12.42 -15.24
CA GLY A 123 5.86 -13.01 -15.73
C GLY A 123 5.74 -14.52 -15.91
N ASP A 124 6.77 -15.15 -16.45
CA ASP A 124 6.79 -16.61 -16.61
C ASP A 124 6.98 -17.33 -15.25
N ALA A 125 6.58 -18.60 -15.20
CA ALA A 125 6.66 -19.39 -13.97
C ALA A 125 8.10 -19.53 -13.44
N LYS A 126 9.09 -19.53 -14.33
CA LYS A 126 10.51 -19.56 -13.94
C LYS A 126 10.88 -18.30 -13.15
N THR A 127 10.58 -17.11 -13.69
CA THR A 127 10.90 -15.83 -13.04
C THR A 127 10.11 -15.67 -11.75
N LEU A 128 8.80 -15.94 -11.78
CA LEU A 128 7.91 -15.71 -10.64
C LEU A 128 8.12 -16.72 -9.49
N ILE A 129 8.49 -17.96 -9.80
CA ILE A 129 8.56 -19.04 -8.81
C ILE A 129 10.01 -19.49 -8.60
N LEU A 130 10.69 -19.92 -9.66
CA LEU A 130 12.01 -20.55 -9.50
C LEU A 130 13.08 -19.53 -9.13
N ASP A 131 13.20 -18.45 -9.90
CA ASP A 131 14.25 -17.45 -9.75
C ASP A 131 14.02 -16.56 -8.51
N ALA A 132 12.76 -16.26 -8.19
CA ALA A 132 12.39 -15.52 -6.97
C ALA A 132 12.82 -16.25 -5.67
N ASN A 133 12.94 -17.58 -5.72
CA ASN A 133 13.34 -18.39 -4.57
C ASN A 133 14.86 -18.61 -4.46
N LEU A 134 15.64 -18.27 -5.49
CA LEU A 134 17.09 -18.48 -5.48
C LEU A 134 17.81 -17.49 -4.54
N PRO A 135 18.81 -17.96 -3.77
CA PRO A 135 19.69 -17.07 -3.01
C PRO A 135 20.43 -16.11 -3.94
N GLY A 136 20.36 -14.81 -3.67
CA GLY A 136 21.04 -13.73 -4.38
C GLY A 136 20.09 -12.76 -5.09
N LYS A 137 18.82 -13.16 -5.29
CA LYS A 137 17.78 -12.33 -5.94
C LYS A 137 16.61 -11.95 -5.03
N ARG A 138 16.64 -12.35 -3.75
CA ARG A 138 15.64 -11.95 -2.75
C ARG A 138 15.84 -10.49 -2.34
N SER A 139 14.75 -9.81 -1.98
CA SER A 139 14.84 -8.44 -1.47
C SER A 139 15.76 -8.38 -0.23
N PRO A 140 16.56 -7.31 -0.06
CA PRO A 140 17.52 -7.19 1.05
C PRO A 140 16.90 -7.35 2.44
N THR A 141 15.60 -7.04 2.57
CA THR A 141 14.85 -7.17 3.82
C THR A 141 14.71 -8.61 4.30
N SER A 142 14.63 -9.60 3.41
CA SER A 142 14.61 -11.02 3.81
C SER A 142 15.95 -11.48 4.37
N TYR A 143 17.07 -10.96 3.87
CA TYR A 143 18.41 -11.28 4.39
C TYR A 143 18.65 -10.71 5.80
N ALA A 144 18.11 -9.53 6.09
CA ALA A 144 18.28 -8.87 7.38
C ALA A 144 17.71 -9.69 8.55
N ILE A 145 16.64 -10.46 8.31
CA ILE A 145 16.01 -11.33 9.33
C ILE A 145 16.87 -12.58 9.56
N THR A 146 17.34 -13.24 8.51
CA THR A 146 18.17 -14.46 8.64
C THR A 146 19.56 -14.18 9.22
N LEU A 147 20.20 -13.06 8.84
CA LEU A 147 21.50 -12.67 9.40
C LEU A 147 21.43 -12.40 10.91
N ARG A 148 20.33 -11.78 11.39
CA ARG A 148 20.14 -11.53 12.83
C ARG A 148 19.89 -12.81 13.62
N MET A 149 19.36 -13.86 13.00
CA MET A 149 19.16 -15.18 13.64
C MET A 149 20.43 -16.03 13.62
N ALA A 150 21.27 -15.93 12.58
CA ALA A 150 22.50 -16.72 12.47
C ALA A 150 23.57 -16.38 13.52
N HIS A 151 23.55 -15.17 14.10
CA HIS A 151 24.49 -14.75 15.13
C HIS A 151 24.11 -15.15 16.57
N ARG A 152 22.96 -15.82 16.80
CA ARG A 152 22.53 -16.20 18.16
C ARG A 152 22.98 -17.60 18.62
N ASP A 153 23.63 -18.39 17.77
CA ASP A 153 24.14 -19.73 18.12
C ASP A 153 25.68 -19.81 18.21
N GLY A 154 26.32 -18.69 18.59
CA GLY A 154 27.74 -18.64 18.91
C GLY A 154 28.04 -19.22 20.29
N ARG A 155 28.27 -20.54 20.35
CA ARG A 155 28.76 -21.29 21.50
C ARG A 155 29.92 -20.57 22.20
N LEU A 156 29.71 -20.12 23.44
CA LEU A 156 30.76 -19.63 24.34
C LEU A 156 31.69 -20.80 24.71
N THR A 157 32.86 -20.87 24.08
CA THR A 157 33.99 -21.66 24.61
C THR A 157 34.91 -20.71 25.37
N ARG A 158 35.04 -20.95 26.68
CA ARG A 158 35.96 -20.27 27.57
C ARG A 158 37.25 -21.10 27.63
N ASP A 159 38.33 -20.58 27.08
CA ASP A 159 39.70 -20.86 27.56
C ASP A 159 40.14 -19.66 28.42
#